data_AF-A0A0F9GWD2-F1
#
_entry.id   AF-A0A0F9GWD2-F1
#
_cell.length_a   1.000
_cell.length_b   1.000
_cell.length_c   1.000
_cell.angle_alpha   90.00
_cell.angle_beta   90.00
_cell.angle_gamma   90.00
#
_symmetry.space_group_name_H-M   'P 1'
#
loop_
_entity.id
_entity.type
_entity.pdbx_description
1 polymer ?
#
loop_
_entity_poly.entity_id
_entity_poly.type
_entity_poly.pdbx_seq_one_letter_code
_entity_poly.pdbx_strand_id
1 'polypeptide(L)'
;RAFEENTGARGLVSAVESTLLLFEKKLPSTEVTKFPATVMVVENPEKALEKLLSLKDPQSTDAAFEDLCNEEKRSIKEYVEANRKTLSQKYNLTLTTARIDIVATFYCKHIMDIGSVIDKIKSFYDEAKKIELYFYKNHDINIVLEEDAIDYIIDQLVSSNVDIENFYKQLAMDFEYGLKLVRDKTGKSRFFITKNALLSPESFISTLIKNELKNPLQLNS
;
A
#
# COMPACT_ATOMS: atom_id res chain seq x y z
N ARG A 1 23.99 5.54 -25.57
CA ARG A 1 24.92 4.60 -26.24
C ARG A 1 24.54 3.11 -26.10
N ALA A 2 23.41 2.72 -25.49
CA ALA A 2 22.97 1.31 -25.44
C ALA A 2 22.11 0.85 -26.64
N PHE A 3 21.70 1.77 -27.52
CA PHE A 3 20.89 1.45 -28.70
C PHE A 3 21.72 0.92 -29.88
N GLU A 4 23.04 1.13 -29.86
CA GLU A 4 23.96 0.77 -30.97
C GLU A 4 24.55 -0.64 -30.83
N GLU A 5 24.51 -1.24 -29.63
CA GLU A 5 25.00 -2.59 -29.40
C GLU A 5 23.82 -3.53 -29.18
N ASN A 6 23.62 -4.49 -30.10
CA ASN A 6 22.64 -5.58 -30.04
C ASN A 6 22.82 -6.45 -28.79
N THR A 7 22.48 -5.93 -27.63
CA THR A 7 22.72 -6.59 -26.35
C THR A 7 21.40 -6.75 -25.63
N GLY A 8 21.03 -8.02 -25.40
CA GLY A 8 19.92 -8.35 -24.52
C GLY A 8 20.19 -7.87 -23.08
N ALA A 9 19.40 -8.35 -22.11
CA ALA A 9 19.46 -7.92 -20.71
C ALA A 9 20.88 -7.77 -20.10
N ARG A 10 21.86 -8.57 -20.53
CA ARG A 10 23.26 -8.49 -20.07
C ARG A 10 24.01 -7.21 -20.47
N GLY A 11 23.74 -6.62 -21.63
CA GLY A 11 24.40 -5.38 -22.02
C GLY A 11 23.87 -4.17 -21.29
N LEU A 12 22.58 -4.17 -20.95
CA LEU A 12 21.98 -3.15 -20.06
C LEU A 12 22.63 -3.20 -18.67
N VAL A 13 22.81 -4.39 -18.12
CA VAL A 13 23.50 -4.57 -16.82
C VAL A 13 24.92 -4.02 -16.89
N SER A 14 25.70 -4.39 -17.90
CA SER A 14 27.08 -3.92 -18.04
C SER A 14 27.18 -2.40 -18.22
N ALA A 15 26.26 -1.78 -18.96
CA ALA A 15 26.20 -0.33 -19.10
C ALA A 15 25.89 0.37 -17.77
N VAL A 16 24.92 -0.15 -17.01
CA VAL A 16 24.56 0.39 -15.69
C VAL A 16 25.73 0.25 -14.71
N GLU A 17 26.34 -0.93 -14.62
CA GLU A 17 27.51 -1.17 -13.75
C GLU A 17 28.65 -0.21 -14.09
N SER A 18 28.97 -0.05 -15.37
CA SER A 18 30.05 0.83 -15.82
C SER A 18 29.81 2.29 -15.44
N THR A 19 28.57 2.77 -15.58
CA THR A 19 28.20 4.14 -15.20
C THR A 19 28.21 4.36 -13.69
N LEU A 20 27.80 3.35 -12.91
CA LEU A 20 27.65 3.48 -11.44
C LEU A 20 28.95 3.17 -10.66
N LEU A 21 29.93 2.52 -11.28
CA LEU A 21 31.18 2.09 -10.65
C LEU A 21 31.95 3.24 -9.96
N LEU A 22 31.91 4.44 -10.53
CA LEU A 22 32.55 5.62 -9.94
C LEU A 22 31.94 5.98 -8.57
N PHE A 23 30.61 5.93 -8.49
CA PHE A 23 29.86 6.25 -7.28
C PHE A 23 30.01 5.16 -6.23
N GLU A 24 29.92 3.89 -6.62
CA GLU A 24 30.13 2.74 -5.73
C GLU A 24 31.48 2.82 -5.01
N LYS A 25 32.55 3.23 -5.69
CA LYS A 25 33.89 3.35 -5.10
C LYS A 25 34.07 4.55 -4.16
N LYS A 26 33.23 5.59 -4.28
CA LYS A 26 33.46 6.89 -3.64
C LYS A 26 32.44 7.22 -2.55
N LEU A 27 31.17 6.85 -2.73
CA LEU A 27 30.08 7.19 -1.81
C LEU A 27 30.12 6.44 -0.46
N PRO A 28 30.54 5.15 -0.36
CA PRO A 28 30.54 4.44 0.92
C PRO A 28 31.43 5.06 2.00
N SER A 29 32.39 5.91 1.63
CA SER A 29 33.28 6.61 2.56
C SER A 29 32.83 8.05 2.88
N THR A 30 31.54 8.36 2.67
CA THR A 30 30.98 9.72 2.79
C THR A 30 29.69 9.70 3.60
N GLU A 31 29.25 10.89 4.03
CA GLU A 31 27.98 11.09 4.76
C GLU A 31 26.74 11.07 3.84
N VAL A 32 26.92 10.79 2.54
CA VAL A 32 25.80 10.81 1.59
C VAL A 32 24.94 9.56 1.76
N THR A 33 23.68 9.75 2.14
CA THR A 33 22.70 8.67 2.36
C THR A 33 21.69 8.50 1.24
N LYS A 34 21.59 9.49 0.33
CA LYS A 34 20.68 9.46 -0.83
C LYS A 34 21.43 9.78 -2.11
N PHE A 35 21.14 9.02 -3.16
CA PHE A 35 21.78 9.16 -4.46
C PHE A 35 20.72 9.20 -5.57
N PRO A 36 20.32 10.39 -6.06
CA PRO A 36 19.38 10.51 -7.16
C PRO A 36 20.06 10.20 -8.49
N ALA A 37 19.88 8.97 -9.00
CA ALA A 37 20.45 8.51 -10.27
C ALA A 37 19.71 9.09 -11.50
N THR A 38 19.92 10.38 -11.75
CA THR A 38 19.28 11.12 -12.86
C THR A 38 20.00 10.95 -14.20
N VAL A 39 19.38 11.39 -15.30
CA VAL A 39 20.05 11.44 -16.63
C VAL A 39 21.36 12.22 -16.58
N MET A 40 21.42 13.30 -15.80
CA MET A 40 22.64 14.10 -15.61
C MET A 40 23.78 13.29 -14.98
N VAL A 41 23.46 12.38 -14.04
CA VAL A 41 24.42 11.47 -13.41
C VAL A 41 25.01 10.50 -14.44
N VAL A 42 24.19 10.03 -15.38
CA VAL A 42 24.63 9.12 -16.44
C VAL A 42 25.47 9.85 -17.50
N GLU A 43 25.07 11.06 -17.87
CA GLU A 43 25.75 11.85 -18.91
C GLU A 43 27.05 12.49 -18.42
N ASN A 44 27.14 12.88 -17.15
CA ASN A 44 28.28 13.60 -16.57
C ASN A 44 28.61 13.10 -15.14
N PRO A 45 29.09 11.86 -14.99
CA PRO A 45 29.23 11.21 -13.70
C PRO A 45 30.23 11.90 -12.76
N GLU A 46 31.36 12.41 -13.26
CA GLU A 46 32.37 13.12 -12.44
C GLU A 46 31.81 14.41 -11.86
N LYS A 47 31.13 15.21 -12.70
CA LYS A 47 30.53 16.49 -12.29
C LYS A 47 29.38 16.27 -11.29
N ALA A 48 28.59 15.21 -11.50
CA ALA A 48 27.55 14.81 -10.57
C ALA A 48 28.14 14.40 -9.21
N LEU A 49 29.22 13.61 -9.21
CA LEU A 49 29.92 13.22 -7.98
C LEU A 49 30.49 14.44 -7.24
N GLU A 50 31.16 15.35 -7.94
CA GLU A 50 31.67 16.59 -7.33
C GLU A 50 30.56 17.41 -6.69
N LYS A 51 29.42 17.56 -7.38
CA LYS A 51 28.25 18.28 -6.84
C LYS A 51 27.73 17.60 -5.56
N LEU A 52 27.59 16.28 -5.59
CA LEU A 52 27.09 15.46 -4.48
C LEU A 52 28.02 15.52 -3.26
N LEU A 53 29.34 15.47 -3.47
CA LEU A 53 30.35 15.53 -2.41
C LEU A 53 30.61 16.93 -1.87
N SER A 54 30.27 17.97 -2.62
CA SER A 54 30.55 19.35 -2.21
C SER A 54 29.77 19.81 -0.97
N LEU A 55 28.76 19.04 -0.50
CA LEU A 55 27.91 19.29 0.67
C LEU A 55 27.29 20.71 0.75
N LYS A 56 27.39 21.51 -0.33
CA LYS A 56 26.97 22.91 -0.36
C LYS A 56 25.46 23.09 -0.41
N ASP A 57 24.71 22.03 -0.74
CA ASP A 57 23.25 22.06 -0.79
C ASP A 57 22.63 20.65 -0.60
N PRO A 58 22.59 20.15 0.65
CA PRO A 58 21.91 18.89 0.97
C PRO A 58 20.42 18.94 0.60
N GLN A 59 19.79 20.11 0.74
CA GLN A 59 18.36 20.31 0.44
C GLN A 59 18.05 20.12 -1.04
N SER A 60 18.91 20.58 -1.96
CA SER A 60 18.73 20.33 -3.40
C SER A 60 18.88 18.85 -3.78
N THR A 61 19.72 18.08 -3.06
CA THR A 61 19.90 16.65 -3.35
C THR A 61 18.72 15.84 -2.81
N ASP A 62 18.24 16.19 -1.62
CA ASP A 62 17.02 15.62 -1.03
C ASP A 62 15.81 15.88 -1.91
N ALA A 63 15.62 17.14 -2.36
CA ALA A 63 14.51 17.50 -3.24
C ALA A 63 14.55 16.73 -4.56
N ALA A 64 15.72 16.64 -5.21
CA ALA A 64 15.86 15.86 -6.44
C ALA A 64 15.55 14.38 -6.23
N PHE A 65 15.97 13.79 -5.11
CA PHE A 65 15.65 12.40 -4.79
C PHE A 65 14.15 12.21 -4.57
N GLU A 66 13.50 13.08 -3.80
CA GLU A 66 12.07 13.05 -3.55
C GLU A 66 11.26 13.22 -4.84
N ASP A 67 11.68 14.14 -5.73
CA ASP A 67 11.08 14.32 -7.05
C ASP A 67 11.16 13.05 -7.90
N LEU A 68 12.32 12.36 -7.91
CA LEU A 68 12.45 11.07 -8.60
C LEU A 68 11.55 9.99 -8.00
N CYS A 69 11.47 9.89 -6.67
CA CYS A 69 10.57 8.93 -6.03
C CYS A 69 9.09 9.21 -6.38
N ASN A 70 8.70 10.48 -6.43
CA ASN A 70 7.35 10.89 -6.81
C ASN A 70 7.04 10.62 -8.28
N GLU A 71 8.01 10.82 -9.17
CA GLU A 71 7.89 10.51 -10.59
C GLU A 71 7.74 9.00 -10.81
N GLU A 72 8.59 8.20 -10.17
CA GLU A 72 8.51 6.73 -10.24
C GLU A 72 7.15 6.24 -9.71
N LYS A 73 6.71 6.75 -8.54
CA LYS A 73 5.39 6.42 -7.99
C LYS A 73 4.27 6.77 -8.98
N ARG A 74 4.36 7.92 -9.65
CA ARG A 74 3.37 8.35 -10.66
C ARG A 74 3.37 7.43 -11.87
N SER A 75 4.54 7.13 -12.42
CA SER A 75 4.73 6.22 -13.55
C SER A 75 4.12 4.83 -13.27
N ILE A 76 4.41 4.26 -12.09
CA ILE A 76 3.83 2.97 -11.69
C ILE A 76 2.32 3.06 -11.53
N LYS A 77 1.80 4.13 -10.93
CA LYS A 77 0.36 4.35 -10.80
C LYS A 77 -0.33 4.41 -12.17
N GLU A 78 0.23 5.16 -13.10
CA GLU A 78 -0.28 5.28 -14.47
C GLU A 78 -0.22 3.95 -15.23
N TYR A 79 0.87 3.21 -15.09
CA TYR A 79 1.02 1.88 -15.68
C TYR A 79 -0.05 0.90 -15.17
N VAL A 80 -0.25 0.84 -13.85
CA VAL A 80 -1.25 -0.06 -13.25
C VAL A 80 -2.66 0.37 -13.63
N GLU A 81 -2.93 1.68 -13.68
CA GLU A 81 -4.22 2.23 -14.10
C GLU A 81 -4.53 1.89 -15.56
N ALA A 82 -3.58 2.10 -16.47
CA ALA A 82 -3.73 1.79 -17.89
C ALA A 82 -3.97 0.28 -18.13
N ASN A 83 -3.39 -0.57 -17.29
CA ASN A 83 -3.50 -2.03 -17.38
C ASN A 83 -4.49 -2.63 -16.37
N ARG A 84 -5.32 -1.80 -15.71
CA ARG A 84 -6.16 -2.18 -14.56
C ARG A 84 -6.97 -3.46 -14.79
N LYS A 85 -7.68 -3.55 -15.93
CA LYS A 85 -8.53 -4.70 -16.24
C LYS A 85 -7.73 -6.01 -16.34
N THR A 86 -6.64 -5.99 -17.11
CA THR A 86 -5.78 -7.15 -17.33
C THR A 86 -5.11 -7.60 -16.03
N LEU A 87 -4.58 -6.65 -15.26
CA LEU A 87 -3.95 -6.95 -13.97
C LEU A 87 -4.97 -7.47 -12.96
N SER A 88 -6.14 -6.84 -12.84
CA SER A 88 -7.20 -7.31 -11.94
C SER A 88 -7.65 -8.74 -12.25
N GLN A 89 -7.77 -9.09 -13.53
CA GLN A 89 -8.11 -10.46 -13.95
C GLN A 89 -6.98 -11.44 -13.65
N LYS A 90 -5.75 -11.10 -14.04
CA LYS A 90 -4.57 -11.97 -13.86
C LYS A 90 -4.35 -12.32 -12.39
N TYR A 91 -4.49 -11.34 -11.50
CA TYR A 91 -4.21 -11.49 -10.08
C TYR A 91 -5.47 -11.79 -9.25
N ASN A 92 -6.65 -11.85 -9.88
CA ASN A 92 -7.93 -12.00 -9.18
C ASN A 92 -8.05 -11.03 -7.99
N LEU A 93 -7.81 -9.74 -8.25
CA LEU A 93 -7.80 -8.66 -7.27
C LEU A 93 -8.39 -7.40 -7.89
N THR A 94 -9.47 -6.89 -7.32
CA THR A 94 -10.01 -5.59 -7.75
C THR A 94 -8.98 -4.50 -7.50
N LEU A 95 -8.54 -3.79 -8.54
CA LEU A 95 -7.59 -2.69 -8.36
C LEU A 95 -8.37 -1.37 -8.26
N THR A 96 -8.79 -1.03 -7.04
CA THR A 96 -9.37 0.28 -6.74
C THR A 96 -8.31 1.37 -6.88
N THR A 97 -8.71 2.63 -7.03
CA THR A 97 -7.76 3.74 -7.12
C THR A 97 -6.89 3.85 -5.86
N ALA A 98 -7.43 3.52 -4.68
CA ALA A 98 -6.66 3.49 -3.44
C ALA A 98 -5.67 2.30 -3.43
N ARG A 99 -6.09 1.11 -3.85
CA ARG A 99 -5.21 -0.06 -3.93
C ARG A 99 -4.07 0.11 -4.94
N ILE A 100 -4.32 0.81 -6.04
CA ILE A 100 -3.27 1.18 -7.00
C ILE A 100 -2.25 2.14 -6.35
N ASP A 101 -2.69 3.09 -5.52
CA ASP A 101 -1.78 3.96 -4.79
C ASP A 101 -0.92 3.18 -3.78
N ILE A 102 -1.52 2.19 -3.11
CA ILE A 102 -0.81 1.27 -2.21
C ILE A 102 0.22 0.44 -2.99
N VAL A 103 -0.16 -0.13 -4.14
CA VAL A 103 0.75 -0.87 -5.03
C VAL A 103 1.93 -0.01 -5.45
N ALA A 104 1.69 1.21 -5.93
CA ALA A 104 2.76 2.11 -6.35
C ALA A 104 3.67 2.52 -5.17
N THR A 105 3.09 2.80 -4.00
CA THR A 105 3.85 3.12 -2.80
C THR A 105 4.70 1.95 -2.33
N PHE A 106 4.16 0.73 -2.34
CA PHE A 106 4.86 -0.48 -1.96
C PHE A 106 6.00 -0.77 -2.94
N TYR A 107 5.75 -0.67 -4.25
CA TYR A 107 6.76 -0.84 -5.28
C TYR A 107 7.96 0.09 -5.06
N CYS A 108 7.73 1.39 -4.81
CA CYS A 108 8.84 2.33 -4.61
C CYS A 108 9.65 2.08 -3.32
N LYS A 109 9.11 1.32 -2.36
CA LYS A 109 9.78 1.00 -1.07
C LYS A 109 10.46 -0.36 -1.07
N HIS A 110 10.18 -1.21 -2.05
CA HIS A 110 10.63 -2.60 -2.07
C HIS A 110 11.27 -2.97 -3.41
N ILE A 111 12.39 -3.69 -3.38
CA ILE A 111 13.08 -4.16 -4.58
C ILE A 111 12.32 -5.38 -5.13
N MET A 112 11.23 -5.13 -5.86
CA MET A 112 10.33 -6.14 -6.39
C MET A 112 9.78 -5.71 -7.76
N ASP A 113 9.47 -6.65 -8.64
CA ASP A 113 8.73 -6.34 -9.87
C ASP A 113 7.24 -6.09 -9.57
N ILE A 114 6.55 -5.42 -10.50
CA ILE A 114 5.15 -5.04 -10.32
C ILE A 114 4.21 -6.24 -10.09
N GLY A 115 4.52 -7.38 -10.70
CA GLY A 115 3.74 -8.59 -10.53
C GLY A 115 3.86 -9.13 -9.11
N SER A 116 5.09 -9.25 -8.62
CA SER A 116 5.38 -9.65 -7.24
C SER A 116 4.77 -8.69 -6.21
N VAL A 117 4.74 -7.38 -6.50
CA VAL A 117 4.05 -6.40 -5.65
C VAL A 117 2.55 -6.65 -5.61
N ILE A 118 1.90 -6.84 -6.77
CA ILE A 118 0.45 -7.11 -6.81
C ILE A 118 0.12 -8.41 -6.08
N ASP A 119 0.92 -9.47 -6.25
CA ASP A 119 0.77 -10.73 -5.50
C ASP A 119 0.91 -10.51 -3.99
N LYS A 120 1.85 -9.65 -3.57
CA LYS A 120 2.00 -9.33 -2.15
C LYS A 120 0.80 -8.56 -1.60
N ILE A 121 0.32 -7.55 -2.33
CA ILE A 121 -0.90 -6.80 -1.96
C ILE A 121 -2.13 -7.71 -1.95
N LYS A 122 -2.23 -8.65 -2.89
CA LYS A 122 -3.26 -9.70 -2.89
C LYS A 122 -3.21 -10.53 -1.61
N SER A 123 -2.02 -10.95 -1.16
CA SER A 123 -1.91 -11.71 0.08
C SER A 123 -2.47 -10.93 1.27
N PHE A 124 -2.21 -9.62 1.36
CA PHE A 124 -2.80 -8.77 2.41
C PHE A 124 -4.31 -8.60 2.26
N TYR A 125 -4.84 -8.53 1.03
CA TYR A 125 -6.28 -8.55 0.77
C TYR A 125 -6.93 -9.83 1.26
N ASP A 126 -6.36 -10.99 0.91
CA ASP A 126 -6.88 -12.30 1.28
C ASP A 126 -6.84 -12.48 2.80
N GLU A 127 -5.77 -12.02 3.45
CA GLU A 127 -5.71 -11.99 4.91
C GLU A 127 -6.76 -11.06 5.53
N ALA A 128 -6.94 -9.84 5.00
CA ALA A 128 -7.98 -8.93 5.48
C ALA A 128 -9.38 -9.54 5.33
N LYS A 129 -9.65 -10.29 4.26
CA LYS A 129 -10.93 -10.99 4.09
C LYS A 129 -11.19 -12.09 5.12
N LYS A 130 -10.16 -12.69 5.74
CA LYS A 130 -10.35 -13.70 6.80
C LYS A 130 -10.99 -13.12 8.05
N ILE A 131 -10.94 -11.79 8.25
CA ILE A 131 -11.68 -11.07 9.30
C ILE A 131 -13.18 -11.38 9.25
N GLU A 132 -13.78 -11.38 8.05
CA GLU A 132 -15.21 -11.66 7.90
C GLU A 132 -15.56 -13.07 8.40
N LEU A 133 -14.71 -14.04 8.07
CA LEU A 133 -14.88 -15.43 8.49
C LEU A 133 -14.68 -15.61 10.01
N TYR A 134 -13.75 -14.87 10.62
CA TYR A 134 -13.50 -14.89 12.06
C TYR A 134 -14.75 -14.48 12.85
N PHE A 135 -15.37 -13.35 12.49
CA PHE A 135 -16.57 -12.86 13.18
C PHE A 135 -17.75 -13.82 13.04
N TYR A 136 -17.91 -14.42 11.85
CA TYR A 136 -18.98 -15.38 11.64
C TYR A 136 -18.79 -16.63 12.50
N LYS A 137 -17.60 -17.26 12.45
CA LYS A 137 -17.33 -18.51 13.17
C LYS A 137 -17.38 -18.37 14.69
N ASN A 138 -16.85 -17.28 15.22
CA ASN A 138 -16.66 -17.14 16.67
C ASN A 138 -17.84 -16.47 17.36
N HIS A 139 -18.62 -15.67 16.62
CA HIS A 139 -19.66 -14.84 17.22
C HIS A 139 -21.02 -14.96 16.54
N ASP A 140 -21.16 -15.72 15.43
CA ASP A 140 -22.37 -15.76 14.60
C ASP A 140 -22.81 -14.35 14.17
N ILE A 141 -21.82 -13.55 13.73
CA ILE A 141 -21.97 -12.19 13.23
C ILE A 141 -21.38 -12.13 11.81
N ASN A 142 -22.19 -11.75 10.83
CA ASN A 142 -21.75 -11.53 9.46
C ASN A 142 -21.29 -10.08 9.31
N ILE A 143 -19.98 -9.87 9.22
CA ILE A 143 -19.45 -8.58 8.77
C ILE A 143 -19.05 -8.66 7.30
N VAL A 144 -19.23 -7.55 6.58
CA VAL A 144 -18.78 -7.37 5.21
C VAL A 144 -17.86 -6.16 5.22
N LEU A 145 -16.58 -6.37 4.98
CA LEU A 145 -15.62 -5.29 4.79
C LEU A 145 -15.83 -4.71 3.39
N GLU A 146 -16.14 -3.42 3.36
CA GLU A 146 -16.20 -2.67 2.10
C GLU A 146 -14.79 -2.43 1.55
N GLU A 147 -14.67 -2.17 0.26
CA GLU A 147 -13.37 -2.04 -0.42
C GLU A 147 -12.49 -0.94 0.21
N ASP A 148 -13.10 0.16 0.68
CA ASP A 148 -12.37 1.25 1.35
C ASP A 148 -11.79 0.83 2.72
N ALA A 149 -12.51 -0.04 3.44
CA ALA A 149 -12.08 -0.64 4.69
C ALA A 149 -10.93 -1.61 4.45
N ILE A 150 -11.04 -2.47 3.43
CA ILE A 150 -9.97 -3.39 3.04
C ILE A 150 -8.72 -2.62 2.62
N ASP A 151 -8.88 -1.59 1.79
CA ASP A 151 -7.75 -0.76 1.36
C ASP A 151 -7.06 -0.08 2.55
N TYR A 152 -7.82 0.39 3.54
CA TYR A 152 -7.26 0.92 4.79
C TYR A 152 -6.48 -0.14 5.58
N ILE A 153 -7.01 -1.37 5.70
CA ILE A 153 -6.32 -2.46 6.39
C ILE A 153 -5.01 -2.80 5.68
N ILE A 154 -5.04 -2.97 4.35
CA ILE A 154 -3.83 -3.26 3.56
C ILE A 154 -2.80 -2.15 3.74
N ASP A 155 -3.21 -0.88 3.69
CA ASP A 155 -2.31 0.26 3.89
C ASP A 155 -1.63 0.23 5.26
N GLN A 156 -2.34 -0.14 6.33
CA GLN A 156 -1.74 -0.32 7.65
C GLN A 156 -0.73 -1.49 7.68
N LEU A 157 -1.07 -2.62 7.07
CA LEU A 157 -0.18 -3.78 7.01
C LEU A 157 1.11 -3.47 6.23
N VAL A 158 1.00 -2.65 5.19
CA VAL A 158 2.13 -2.21 4.36
C VAL A 158 2.97 -1.14 5.06
N SER A 159 2.34 -0.16 5.71
CA SER A 159 3.01 1.07 6.13
C SER A 159 3.57 1.04 7.56
N SER A 160 2.93 0.32 8.48
CA SER A 160 3.21 0.47 9.92
C SER A 160 3.86 -0.75 10.61
N ASN A 161 4.33 -1.74 9.84
CA ASN A 161 4.85 -3.03 10.35
C ASN A 161 3.91 -3.65 11.41
N VAL A 162 2.62 -3.30 11.33
CA VAL A 162 1.59 -3.80 12.24
C VAL A 162 1.35 -5.23 11.85
N ASP A 163 1.63 -6.13 12.79
CA ASP A 163 1.28 -7.52 12.63
C ASP A 163 -0.24 -7.65 12.56
N ILE A 164 -0.70 -8.48 11.63
CA ILE A 164 -2.11 -8.68 11.37
C ILE A 164 -2.81 -9.26 12.59
N GLU A 165 -2.13 -10.08 13.40
CA GLU A 165 -2.68 -10.60 14.66
C GLU A 165 -3.05 -9.48 15.64
N ASN A 166 -2.24 -8.41 15.71
CA ASN A 166 -2.54 -7.26 16.55
C ASN A 166 -3.71 -6.46 15.99
N PHE A 167 -3.81 -6.33 14.67
CA PHE A 167 -4.98 -5.73 14.03
C PHE A 167 -6.26 -6.51 14.34
N TYR A 168 -6.23 -7.85 14.27
CA TYR A 168 -7.36 -8.71 14.64
C TYR A 168 -7.81 -8.49 16.08
N LYS A 169 -6.86 -8.45 17.03
CA LYS A 169 -7.16 -8.22 18.44
C LYS A 169 -7.84 -6.87 18.65
N GLN A 170 -7.31 -5.81 18.04
CA GLN A 170 -7.88 -4.47 18.14
C GLN A 170 -9.31 -4.45 17.55
N LEU A 171 -9.49 -5.01 16.36
CA LEU A 171 -10.79 -5.07 15.70
C LEU A 171 -11.82 -5.86 16.53
N ALA A 172 -11.43 -6.99 17.11
CA ALA A 172 -12.30 -7.76 17.99
C ALA A 172 -12.71 -6.94 19.22
N MET A 173 -11.75 -6.27 19.88
CA MET A 173 -12.05 -5.40 21.03
C MET A 173 -13.02 -4.27 20.67
N ASP A 174 -12.85 -3.66 19.51
CA ASP A 174 -13.62 -2.50 19.08
C ASP A 174 -15.05 -2.86 18.63
N PHE A 175 -15.24 -4.03 18.00
CA PHE A 175 -16.50 -4.38 17.34
C PHE A 175 -17.26 -5.53 17.99
N GLU A 176 -16.59 -6.50 18.62
CA GLU A 176 -17.23 -7.76 19.06
C GLU A 176 -18.41 -7.50 20.00
N TYR A 177 -18.16 -6.80 21.11
CA TYR A 177 -19.21 -6.52 22.09
C TYR A 177 -20.32 -5.63 21.52
N GLY A 178 -19.93 -4.59 20.77
CA GLY A 178 -20.86 -3.64 20.18
C GLY A 178 -21.82 -4.28 19.18
N LEU A 179 -21.28 -5.08 18.24
CA LEU A 179 -22.08 -5.77 17.23
C LEU A 179 -22.93 -6.89 17.85
N LYS A 180 -22.40 -7.60 18.85
CA LYS A 180 -23.17 -8.60 19.60
C LYS A 180 -24.38 -7.97 20.29
N LEU A 181 -24.18 -6.82 20.94
CA LEU A 181 -25.27 -6.07 21.58
C LEU A 181 -26.34 -5.62 20.56
N VAL A 182 -25.92 -5.12 19.39
CA VAL A 182 -26.87 -4.74 18.34
C VAL A 182 -27.66 -5.95 17.88
N ARG A 183 -27.01 -7.07 17.60
CA ARG A 183 -27.68 -8.32 17.19
C ARG A 183 -28.68 -8.78 18.25
N ASP A 184 -28.26 -8.89 19.51
CA ASP A 184 -29.11 -9.42 20.58
C ASP A 184 -30.35 -8.53 20.83
N LYS A 185 -30.24 -7.22 20.56
CA LYS A 185 -31.36 -6.26 20.71
C LYS A 185 -32.26 -6.11 19.48
N THR A 186 -31.75 -6.37 18.27
CA THR A 186 -32.42 -6.01 17.01
C THR A 186 -32.66 -7.19 16.08
N GLY A 187 -32.04 -8.35 16.34
CA GLY A 187 -32.04 -9.50 15.45
C GLY A 187 -31.13 -9.36 14.22
N LYS A 188 -30.51 -8.20 14.00
CA LYS A 188 -29.65 -7.95 12.85
C LYS A 188 -28.30 -8.63 13.01
N SER A 189 -27.95 -9.50 12.06
CA SER A 189 -26.70 -10.26 12.08
C SER A 189 -25.71 -9.86 10.98
N ARG A 190 -26.07 -8.92 10.09
CA ARG A 190 -25.24 -8.47 8.98
C ARG A 190 -24.85 -7.00 9.09
N PHE A 191 -23.56 -6.70 9.05
CA PHE A 191 -23.00 -5.35 9.19
C PHE A 191 -21.99 -5.05 8.07
N PHE A 192 -22.08 -3.87 7.46
CA PHE A 192 -21.11 -3.39 6.48
C PHE A 192 -20.12 -2.47 7.19
N ILE A 193 -18.85 -2.82 7.14
CA ILE A 193 -17.77 -2.13 7.83
C ILE A 193 -16.98 -1.34 6.79
N THR A 194 -17.07 -0.01 6.88
CA THR A 194 -16.37 0.95 6.02
C THR A 194 -15.07 1.41 6.65
N LYS A 195 -14.23 2.15 5.91
CA LYS A 195 -13.04 2.79 6.48
C LYS A 195 -13.39 3.68 7.68
N ASN A 196 -14.47 4.45 7.58
CA ASN A 196 -14.91 5.34 8.66
C ASN A 196 -15.36 4.55 9.90
N ALA A 197 -15.96 3.37 9.72
CA ALA A 197 -16.30 2.49 10.84
C ALA A 197 -15.03 2.02 11.55
N LEU A 198 -13.98 1.61 10.82
CA LEU A 198 -12.70 1.21 11.40
C LEU A 198 -12.00 2.36 12.15
N LEU A 199 -12.08 3.59 11.63
CA LEU A 199 -11.51 4.78 12.28
C LEU A 199 -12.30 5.25 13.50
N SER A 200 -13.59 4.93 13.59
CA SER A 200 -14.45 5.36 14.69
C SER A 200 -15.48 4.28 15.07
N PRO A 201 -15.04 3.15 15.63
CA PRO A 201 -15.91 2.00 15.91
C PRO A 201 -17.06 2.35 16.87
N GLU A 202 -16.77 3.09 17.93
CA GLU A 202 -17.76 3.49 18.95
C GLU A 202 -18.91 4.32 18.35
N SER A 203 -18.57 5.27 17.47
CA SER A 203 -19.55 6.12 16.78
C SER A 203 -20.42 5.30 15.83
N PHE A 204 -19.80 4.36 15.10
CA PHE A 204 -20.50 3.42 14.23
C PHE A 204 -21.48 2.55 15.02
N ILE A 205 -21.04 1.90 16.10
CA ILE A 205 -21.89 1.08 16.97
C ILE A 205 -23.02 1.91 17.59
N SER A 206 -22.71 3.11 18.12
CA SER A 206 -23.72 4.00 18.70
C SER A 206 -24.80 4.38 17.69
N THR A 207 -24.39 4.64 16.43
CA THR A 207 -25.31 4.98 15.34
C THR A 207 -26.19 3.78 14.97
N LEU A 208 -25.62 2.57 14.90
CA LEU A 208 -26.40 1.34 14.69
C LEU A 208 -27.45 1.17 15.79
N ILE A 209 -27.04 1.26 17.06
CA ILE A 209 -27.96 1.14 18.20
C ILE A 209 -29.07 2.21 18.13
N LYS A 210 -28.72 3.47 17.86
CA LYS A 210 -29.70 4.58 17.78
C LYS A 210 -30.69 4.41 16.63
N ASN A 211 -30.21 4.02 15.45
CA ASN A 211 -31.05 3.89 14.27
C ASN A 211 -32.05 2.74 14.43
N GLU A 212 -31.61 1.61 15.01
CA GLU A 212 -32.47 0.44 15.19
C GLU A 212 -33.40 0.61 16.41
N LEU A 213 -32.94 1.25 17.51
CA LEU A 213 -33.82 1.56 18.65
C LEU A 213 -34.86 2.66 18.37
N LYS A 214 -34.62 3.52 17.37
CA LYS A 214 -35.61 4.50 16.90
C LYS A 214 -36.70 3.88 16.01
N ASN A 215 -36.56 2.61 15.63
CA ASN A 215 -37.50 1.92 14.74
C ASN A 215 -38.23 0.72 15.40
N PRO A 216 -38.87 0.85 16.59
CA PRO A 216 -39.46 -0.29 17.29
C PRO A 216 -40.79 -0.82 16.71
N LEU A 217 -41.19 -0.47 15.48
CA LEU A 217 -42.55 -0.73 14.97
C LEU A 217 -42.66 -1.52 13.65
N GLN A 218 -41.67 -2.32 13.26
CA GLN A 218 -41.83 -3.24 12.12
C GLN A 218 -41.42 -4.70 12.40
N LEU A 219 -41.50 -5.16 13.64
CA LEU A 219 -41.62 -6.59 13.93
C LEU A 219 -43.03 -6.87 14.41
N ASN A 220 -43.96 -7.00 13.46
CA ASN A 220 -45.19 -7.79 13.50
C ASN A 220 -45.97 -7.52 12.20
N SER A 221 -45.66 -8.26 11.14
CA SER A 221 -46.52 -8.51 9.98
C SER A 221 -46.08 -9.79 9.30
#